data_AF-A0AAV5ZM98-F1
#
_entry.id   AF-A0AAV5ZM98-F1
#
_cell.length_a   1.000
_cell.length_b   1.000
_cell.length_c   1.000
_cell.angle_alpha   90.00
_cell.angle_beta   90.00
_cell.angle_gamma   90.00
#
_symmetry.space_group_name_H-M   'P 1'
#
loop_
_entity.id
_entity.type
_entity.pdbx_description
1 polymer ?
#
loop_
_entity_poly.entity_id
_entity_poly.type
_entity_poly.pdbx_seq_one_letter_code
_entity_poly.pdbx_strand_id
1 'polypeptide(L)' 'MRVLRIFALAVALATALPAVTPALEVGQKAPDFTLPAPGNKPVKLSELTAKGPVVLYTVIQAFTGT' A
#
# COMPACT_ATOMS: atom_id res chain seq x y z
N MET A 1 12.00 30.98 23.32
CA MET A 1 10.79 30.18 22.96
C MET A 1 10.48 30.11 21.45
N ARG A 2 10.67 31.17 20.65
CA ARG A 2 10.37 31.14 19.19
C ARG A 2 11.17 30.08 18.41
N VAL A 3 12.47 29.98 18.66
CA VAL A 3 13.35 29.01 17.98
C VAL A 3 12.99 27.56 18.32
N LEU A 4 12.65 27.29 19.59
CA LEU A 4 12.23 25.96 20.04
C LEU A 4 10.90 25.52 19.40
N ARG A 5 9.97 26.46 19.17
CA ARG A 5 8.69 26.18 18.49
C ARG A 5 8.88 25.90 16.99
N ILE A 6 9.79 26.61 16.33
CA ILE A 6 10.12 26.37 14.92
C ILE A 6 10.77 24.98 14.77
N PHE A 7 11.67 24.63 15.68
CA PHE A 7 12.32 23.32 15.67
C PHE A 7 11.32 22.17 15.92
N ALA A 8 10.42 22.35 16.89
CA ALA A 8 9.36 21.37 17.16
C ALA A 8 8.40 21.20 15.96
N LEU A 9 8.06 22.29 15.27
CA LEU A 9 7.22 22.24 14.07
C LEU A 9 7.92 21.52 12.90
N ALA A 10 9.22 21.75 12.71
CA ALA A 10 10.00 21.09 11.67
C ALA A 10 10.10 19.57 11.90
N VAL A 11 10.30 19.14 13.15
CA VAL A 11 10.32 17.71 13.51
C VAL A 11 8.96 17.05 13.30
N ALA A 12 7.88 17.70 13.73
CA ALA A 12 6.52 17.20 13.54
C ALA A 12 6.17 17.03 12.05
N LEU A 13 6.60 17.98 11.21
CA LEU A 13 6.37 17.93 9.77
C LEU A 13 7.19 16.82 9.08
N ALA A 14 8.42 16.57 9.54
CA ALA A 14 9.25 15.49 9.02
C ALA A 14 8.65 14.09 9.30
N THR A 15 7.94 13.91 10.42
CA THR A 15 7.27 12.65 10.76
C THR A 15 5.93 12.44 10.05
N ALA A 16 5.39 13.47 9.39
CA ALA A 16 4.10 13.41 8.71
C ALA A 16 4.20 12.89 7.27
N LEU A 17 5.41 12.68 6.75
CA LEU A 17 5.61 12.15 5.41
C LEU A 17 5.22 10.66 5.39
N PRO A 18 4.40 10.21 4.42
CA PRO A 18 4.11 8.79 4.26
C PRO A 18 5.41 8.05 3.99
N ALA A 19 5.67 7.00 4.78
CA ALA A 19 6.84 6.15 4.57
C ALA A 19 6.74 5.50 3.19
N VAL A 20 7.74 5.76 2.34
CA VAL A 20 7.88 5.05 1.07
C VAL A 20 8.46 3.68 1.39
N THR A 21 7.61 2.65 1.41
CA THR A 21 8.08 1.26 1.46
C THR A 21 8.77 0.91 0.14
N PRO A 22 9.98 0.33 0.16
CA PRO A 22 10.66 -0.08 -1.05
C PRO A 22 9.84 -1.11 -1.82
N ALA A 23 10.05 -1.17 -3.14
CA ALA A 23 9.42 -2.18 -3.98
C ALA A 23 9.87 -3.59 -3.55
N LEU A 24 8.96 -4.57 -3.66
CA LEU A 24 9.29 -5.97 -3.40
C LEU A 24 10.26 -6.51 -4.46
N GLU A 25 11.26 -7.28 -4.01
CA GLU A 25 12.17 -8.02 -4.88
C GLU A 25 11.68 -9.46 -5.15
N VAL A 26 12.20 -10.08 -6.21
CA VAL A 26 11.89 -11.48 -6.55
C VAL A 26 12.32 -12.41 -5.40
N GLY A 27 11.43 -13.32 -5.04
CA GLY A 27 11.65 -14.27 -3.93
C GLY A 27 11.20 -13.75 -2.57
N GLN A 28 10.93 -12.45 -2.42
CA GLN A 28 10.31 -11.94 -1.20
C GLN A 28 8.85 -12.38 -1.11
N LYS A 29 8.41 -12.78 0.09
CA LYS A 29 7.03 -13.16 0.34
C LYS A 29 6.13 -11.94 0.13
N ALA A 30 5.16 -12.06 -0.78
CA ALA A 30 4.13 -11.02 -0.97
C ALA A 30 3.39 -10.74 0.35
N PRO A 31 3.25 -9.46 0.76
CA PRO A 31 2.49 -9.06 1.94
C PRO A 31 1.05 -9.55 1.85
N ASP A 32 0.51 -10.04 2.96
CA ASP A 32 -0.89 -10.43 3.01
C ASP A 32 -1.77 -9.18 3.10
N PHE A 33 -2.87 -9.17 2.36
CA PHE A 33 -3.83 -8.07 2.35
C PHE A 33 -5.24 -8.58 2.12
N THR A 34 -6.21 -7.76 2.53
CA THR A 34 -7.64 -7.96 2.26
C THR A 34 -8.16 -6.75 1.50
N LEU A 35 -8.76 -6.98 0.33
CA LEU A 35 -9.34 -5.92 -0.49
C LEU A 35 -10.85 -6.12 -0.65
N PRO A 36 -11.63 -5.03 -0.77
CA PRO A 36 -13.00 -5.13 -1.23
C PRO A 36 -13.01 -5.64 -2.67
N ALA A 37 -14.00 -6.48 -3.00
CA ALA A 37 -14.20 -6.98 -4.35
C ALA A 37 -15.65 -6.75 -4.80
N PRO A 38 -15.93 -6.88 -6.11
CA PRO A 38 -17.30 -6.79 -6.62
C PRO A 38 -18.25 -7.71 -5.85
N GLY A 39 -19.46 -7.21 -5.58
CA GLY A 39 -20.47 -7.94 -4.82
C GLY A 39 -20.21 -7.99 -3.30
N ASN A 40 -19.42 -7.06 -2.75
CA ASN A 40 -19.14 -6.95 -1.30
C ASN A 40 -18.57 -8.23 -0.67
N LYS A 41 -17.85 -9.04 -1.46
CA LYS A 41 -17.15 -10.22 -0.96
C LYS A 41 -15.66 -9.89 -0.89
N PRO A 42 -15.11 -9.56 0.29
CA PRO A 42 -13.69 -9.26 0.43
C PRO A 42 -12.85 -10.45 -0.02
N VAL A 43 -11.71 -10.15 -0.64
CA VAL A 43 -10.73 -11.15 -1.07
C VAL A 43 -9.45 -10.98 -0.26
N LYS A 44 -8.89 -12.11 0.19
CA LYS A 44 -7.65 -12.16 0.95
C LYS A 44 -6.57 -12.87 0.15
N LEU A 45 -5.37 -12.28 0.07
CA LEU A 45 -4.29 -12.84 -0.76
C LEU A 45 -3.92 -14.26 -0.32
N SER A 46 -3.75 -14.50 0.99
CA SER A 46 -3.42 -15.82 1.53
C SER A 46 -4.42 -16.91 1.13
N GLU A 47 -5.72 -16.61 1.10
CA GLU A 47 -6.76 -17.54 0.68
C GLU A 47 -6.70 -17.88 -0.81
N LEU A 48 -6.32 -16.92 -1.65
CA LEU A 48 -6.13 -17.15 -3.09
C LEU A 48 -4.87 -17.98 -3.34
N THR A 49 -3.76 -17.65 -2.67
CA THR A 49 -2.51 -18.39 -2.82
C THR A 49 -2.59 -19.83 -2.28
N ALA A 50 -3.46 -20.10 -1.31
CA ALA A 50 -3.73 -21.45 -0.85
C ALA A 50 -4.42 -22.34 -1.91
N LYS A 51 -5.07 -21.71 -2.91
CA LYS A 51 -5.76 -22.41 -4.01
C LYS A 51 -4.88 -22.58 -5.25
N GLY A 52 -3.78 -21.83 -5.36
CA GLY A 52 -2.84 -21.92 -6.47
C GLY A 52 -2.06 -20.63 -6.70
N PRO A 53 -1.25 -20.58 -7.78
CA PRO A 53 -0.50 -19.39 -8.16
C PRO A 53 -1.42 -18.20 -8.44
N VAL A 54 -0.99 -17.00 -8.07
CA VAL A 54 -1.74 -15.75 -8.24
C VAL A 54 -0.89 -14.73 -8.98
N VAL A 55 -1.47 -14.07 -9.99
CA VAL A 55 -0.87 -12.92 -10.68
C VAL A 55 -1.57 -11.66 -10.19
N LEU A 56 -0.80 -10.70 -9.67
CA LEU A 56 -1.32 -9.39 -9.27
C LEU A 56 -1.05 -8.40 -10.40
N TYR A 57 -2.09 -7.68 -10.81
CA TYR A 57 -1.99 -6.59 -11.76
C TYR A 57 -2.84 -5.43 -11.25
N THR A 58 -2.41 -4.20 -11.54
CA THR A 58 -3.11 -2.98 -11.16
C THR A 58 -3.39 -2.13 -12.39
N VAL A 59 -4.46 -1.34 -12.32
CA VAL A 59 -4.76 -0.29 -13.30
C VAL A 59 -4.91 1.01 -12.52
N ILE A 60 -4.39 2.12 -13.05
CA ILE A 60 -4.49 3.43 -12.40
C ILE A 60 -5.95 3.88 -12.36
N GLN A 61 -6.67 3.65 -13.46
CA GLN A 61 -8.06 4.01 -13.62
C GLN A 61 -8.75 3.01 -14.56
N ALA A 62 -9.97 2.61 -14.22
CA ALA A 62 -10.83 1.84 -15.12
C ALA A 62 -11.45 2.75 -16.20
N PHE A 63 -11.81 2.18 -17.34
CA PHE A 63 -12.52 2.88 -18.43
C PHE A 63 -11.77 4.07 -19.04
N THR A 64 -10.46 3.92 -19.27
CA THR A 64 -9.68 4.88 -20.07
C THR A 64 -9.87 4.60 -21.56
N GLY A 65 -10.04 5.65 -22.38
CA GLY A 65 -10.41 5.56 -23.80
C GLY A 65 -9.37 4.90 -24.71
N THR A 66 -9.86 4.35 -25.82
CA THR A 66 -9.10 3.78 -26.95
C THR A 66 -8.57 4.87 -27.87
#